data_AF-A0ABD3WTT9-F1
#
_entry.id   AF-A0ABD3WTT9-F1
#
_cell.length_a   1.000
_cell.length_b   1.000
_cell.length_c   1.000
_cell.angle_alpha   90.00
_cell.angle_beta   90.00
_cell.angle_gamma   90.00
#
_symmetry.space_group_name_H-M   'P 1'
#
loop_
_entity.id
_entity.type
_entity.pdbx_description
1 polymer ?
#
loop_
_entity_poly.entity_id
_entity_poly.type
_entity_poly.pdbx_seq_one_letter_code
_entity_poly.pdbx_strand_id
1 'polypeptide(L)'
;MEDDPLGCILYASLHKKQDEMDEVVKVWNMHLIRPTRNCVKPSGRPTVMYQTPTLYGTQNYQSFVPMEDIDTCRAECLFRETYPCDKEIFDLCAFIMEEERLAFPTDPYEGLDLYLFLRNNIRQDLENLQYLILLLTDQERKKSVTFGLDQEL
;
A
#
# COMPACT_ATOMS: atom_id res chain seq x y z
N MET A 1 1.27 16.08 -1.72
CA MET A 1 1.17 14.94 -2.64
C MET A 1 -0.32 14.69 -2.76
N GLU A 2 -0.92 15.19 -3.85
CA GLU A 2 -2.37 15.38 -4.00
C GLU A 2 -3.15 14.07 -3.91
N ASP A 3 -4.02 14.00 -2.90
CA ASP A 3 -5.34 13.34 -2.78
C ASP A 3 -5.79 12.34 -3.88
N ASP A 4 -4.99 11.32 -4.19
CA ASP A 4 -5.49 10.10 -4.84
C ASP A 4 -5.52 8.93 -3.84
N PRO A 5 -6.66 8.69 -3.16
CA PRO A 5 -6.76 7.62 -2.18
C PRO A 5 -6.54 6.21 -2.77
N LEU A 6 -6.54 6.09 -4.10
CA LEU A 6 -6.28 4.83 -4.79
C LEU A 6 -4.78 4.59 -5.07
N GLY A 7 -3.90 5.61 -5.00
CA GLY A 7 -2.45 5.46 -5.19
C GLY A 7 -1.80 4.49 -4.19
N CYS A 8 -2.46 4.33 -3.06
CA CYS A 8 -2.28 3.30 -2.04
C CYS A 8 -2.30 1.84 -2.56
N ILE A 9 -3.09 1.52 -3.57
CA ILE A 9 -3.20 0.14 -4.10
C ILE A 9 -1.90 -0.26 -4.82
N LEU A 10 -1.24 0.67 -5.52
CA LEU A 10 0.09 0.44 -6.10
C LEU A 10 1.16 0.24 -5.00
N TYR A 11 1.03 0.96 -3.89
CA TYR A 11 1.86 0.77 -2.70
C TYR A 11 1.65 -0.62 -2.06
N ALA A 12 0.43 -1.17 -2.16
CA ALA A 12 0.15 -2.55 -1.75
C ALA A 12 1.00 -3.59 -2.49
N SER A 13 1.18 -3.44 -3.80
CA SER A 13 2.05 -4.33 -4.59
C SER A 13 3.53 -4.21 -4.21
N LEU A 14 3.97 -3.02 -3.79
CA LEU A 14 5.32 -2.81 -3.26
C LEU A 14 5.52 -3.50 -1.90
N HIS A 15 4.45 -3.72 -1.10
CA HIS A 15 4.55 -4.43 0.18
C HIS A 15 5.03 -5.87 0.03
N LYS A 16 4.59 -6.60 -1.00
CA LYS A 16 5.06 -7.96 -1.22
C LYS A 16 6.57 -8.01 -1.48
N LYS A 17 7.10 -7.01 -2.19
CA LYS A 17 8.56 -6.88 -2.38
C LYS A 17 9.29 -6.52 -1.10
N GLN A 18 8.67 -5.71 -0.23
CA GLN A 18 9.24 -5.41 1.08
C GLN A 18 9.35 -6.68 1.95
N ASP A 19 8.33 -7.54 1.95
CA ASP A 19 8.37 -8.82 2.67
C ASP A 19 9.52 -9.72 2.19
N GLU A 20 9.71 -9.82 0.87
CA GLU A 20 10.84 -10.55 0.28
C GLU A 20 12.19 -9.96 0.71
N MET A 21 12.31 -8.63 0.70
CA MET A 21 13.53 -7.94 1.14
C MET A 21 13.81 -8.14 2.63
N ASP A 22 12.79 -8.06 3.47
CA ASP A 22 12.91 -8.26 4.92
C ASP A 22 13.37 -9.70 5.23
N GLU A 23 12.88 -10.69 4.50
CA GLU A 23 13.35 -12.07 4.61
C GLU A 23 14.79 -12.24 4.13
N VAL A 24 15.16 -11.62 3.00
CA VAL A 24 16.56 -11.61 2.52
C VAL A 24 17.49 -11.02 3.58
N VAL A 25 17.11 -9.89 4.19
CA VAL A 25 17.88 -9.24 5.25
C VAL A 25 18.04 -10.17 6.45
N LYS A 26 16.96 -10.81 6.91
CA LYS A 26 17.02 -11.79 8.02
C LYS A 26 17.96 -12.94 7.71
N VAL A 27 17.81 -13.58 6.56
CA VAL A 27 18.64 -14.72 6.13
C VAL A 27 20.09 -14.31 6.01
N TRP A 28 20.36 -13.17 5.36
CA TRP A 28 21.72 -12.64 5.18
C TRP A 28 22.39 -12.35 6.52
N ASN A 29 21.69 -11.65 7.40
CA ASN A 29 22.19 -11.26 8.72
C ASN A 29 22.52 -12.47 9.62
N MET A 30 21.72 -13.53 9.53
CA MET A 30 21.90 -14.75 10.32
C MET A 30 22.85 -15.77 9.68
N HIS A 31 23.16 -15.61 8.40
CA HIS A 31 24.01 -16.55 7.68
C HIS A 31 25.39 -16.68 8.33
N LEU A 32 25.88 -17.91 8.50
CA LEU A 32 27.22 -18.17 9.03
C LEU A 32 28.20 -18.43 7.89
N ILE A 33 29.04 -17.44 7.59
CA ILE A 33 30.12 -17.57 6.62
C ILE A 33 31.19 -18.47 7.21
N ARG A 34 31.39 -19.65 6.60
CA ARG A 34 32.36 -20.64 7.08
C ARG A 34 33.79 -20.22 6.77
N PRO A 35 34.74 -20.44 7.70
CA PRO A 35 36.16 -20.26 7.43
C PRO A 35 36.63 -21.30 6.40
N THR A 36 37.47 -20.87 5.45
CA THR A 36 38.07 -21.76 4.43
C THR A 36 39.54 -22.02 4.72
N ARG A 37 40.11 -23.13 4.21
CA ARG A 37 41.49 -23.56 4.54
C ARG A 37 42.60 -22.57 4.09
N ASN A 38 42.28 -21.60 3.22
CA ASN A 38 43.23 -20.61 2.68
C ASN A 38 42.88 -19.15 3.09
N CYS A 39 42.15 -18.93 4.20
CA CYS A 39 41.40 -17.69 4.40
C CYS A 39 42.27 -16.46 4.78
N VAL A 40 42.39 -15.51 3.84
CA VAL A 40 42.62 -14.07 4.11
C VAL A 40 41.28 -13.35 4.37
N LYS A 41 40.14 -13.99 4.07
CA LYS A 41 38.80 -13.38 4.18
C LYS A 41 38.18 -13.59 5.58
N PRO A 42 37.43 -12.62 6.10
CA PRO A 42 36.74 -12.75 7.38
C PRO A 42 35.61 -13.79 7.30
N SER A 43 35.38 -14.48 8.42
CA SER A 43 34.38 -15.54 8.57
C SER A 43 33.53 -15.27 9.81
N GLY A 44 32.28 -15.70 9.85
CA GLY A 44 31.35 -15.35 10.92
C GLY A 44 29.99 -14.88 10.38
N ARG A 45 29.20 -14.24 11.25
CA ARG A 45 27.88 -13.72 10.88
C ARG A 45 28.01 -12.29 10.34
N PRO A 46 27.44 -11.97 9.17
CA PRO A 46 27.49 -10.62 8.58
C PRO A 46 27.09 -9.51 9.54
N THR A 47 26.05 -9.70 10.37
CA THR A 47 25.62 -8.70 11.34
C THR A 47 26.69 -8.38 12.38
N VAL A 48 27.37 -9.41 12.91
CA VAL A 48 28.45 -9.21 13.90
C VAL A 48 29.66 -8.56 13.24
N MET A 49 29.99 -8.99 12.02
CA MET A 49 31.07 -8.40 11.23
C MET A 49 30.83 -6.91 10.93
N TYR A 50 29.59 -6.53 10.63
CA TYR A 50 29.22 -5.15 10.36
C TYR A 50 29.19 -4.28 11.62
N GLN A 51 28.63 -4.80 12.72
CA GLN A 51 28.48 -4.07 13.98
C GLN A 51 29.80 -3.92 14.74
N THR A 52 30.69 -4.91 14.64
CA THR A 52 31.94 -4.98 15.39
C THR A 52 33.14 -5.31 14.49
N PRO A 53 33.47 -4.44 13.53
CA PRO A 53 34.55 -4.67 12.57
C PRO A 53 35.92 -4.89 13.25
N THR A 54 36.12 -4.28 14.42
CA THR A 54 37.35 -4.40 15.22
C THR A 54 37.67 -5.84 15.64
N LEU A 55 36.66 -6.70 15.86
CA LEU A 55 36.86 -8.12 16.17
C LEU A 55 37.46 -8.92 15.01
N TYR A 56 37.37 -8.37 13.79
CA TYR A 56 37.87 -8.96 12.56
C TYR A 56 39.14 -8.28 12.06
N GLY A 57 39.75 -7.41 12.88
CA GLY A 57 40.95 -6.66 12.51
C GLY A 57 40.70 -5.57 11.48
N THR A 58 39.45 -5.11 11.33
CA THR A 58 39.07 -4.04 10.39
C THR A 58 38.62 -2.78 11.14
N GLN A 59 38.51 -1.67 10.41
CA GLN A 59 38.09 -0.37 10.95
C GLN A 59 36.58 -0.16 10.77
N ASN A 60 36.00 0.71 11.60
CA ASN A 60 34.61 1.12 11.45
C ASN A 60 34.49 2.18 10.35
N TYR A 61 33.70 1.89 9.32
CA TYR A 61 33.36 2.81 8.22
C TYR A 61 31.88 3.22 8.22
N GLN A 62 31.16 2.98 9.32
CA GLN A 62 29.77 3.42 9.47
C GLN A 62 29.71 4.96 9.54
N SER A 63 28.81 5.54 8.75
CA SER A 63 28.47 6.96 8.86
C SER A 63 27.47 7.16 9.99
N PHE A 64 27.79 8.04 10.93
CA PHE A 64 26.85 8.41 11.98
C PHE A 64 25.79 9.34 11.38
N VAL A 65 24.53 8.95 11.52
CA VAL A 65 23.38 9.77 11.15
C VAL A 65 22.72 10.23 12.44
N PRO A 66 22.53 11.56 12.66
CA PRO A 66 21.79 12.09 13.79
C PRO A 66 20.39 11.49 13.90
N MET A 67 19.93 11.21 15.11
CA MET A 67 18.60 10.64 15.33
C MET A 67 17.49 11.58 14.82
N GLU A 68 17.69 12.89 14.94
CA GLU A 68 16.76 13.91 14.44
C GLU A 68 16.53 13.83 12.92
N ASP A 69 17.59 13.56 12.15
CA ASP A 69 17.48 13.36 10.70
C ASP A 69 16.69 12.07 10.39
N ILE A 70 16.93 11.01 11.17
CA ILE A 70 16.19 9.74 11.05
C ILE A 70 14.71 9.94 11.38
N ASP A 71 14.41 10.66 12.45
CA ASP A 71 13.05 10.91 12.91
C ASP A 71 12.31 11.82 11.93
N THR A 72 13.00 12.81 11.34
CA THR A 72 12.46 13.65 10.27
C THR A 72 12.12 12.80 9.03
N CYS A 73 13.05 11.94 8.59
CA CYS A 73 12.77 11.02 7.50
C CYS A 73 11.61 10.07 7.84
N ARG A 74 11.50 9.62 9.08
CA ARG A 74 10.40 8.76 9.54
C ARG A 74 9.06 9.49 9.55
N ALA A 75 9.02 10.77 9.88
CA ALA A 75 7.77 11.53 9.84
C ALA A 75 7.25 11.70 8.39
N GLU A 76 8.16 11.83 7.43
CA GLU A 76 7.84 12.04 6.01
C GLU A 76 7.70 10.74 5.20
N CYS A 77 8.05 9.60 5.78
CA CYS A 77 7.96 8.30 5.11
C CYS A 77 6.61 7.64 5.38
N LEU A 78 6.00 7.10 4.33
CA LEU A 78 4.89 6.17 4.46
C LEU A 78 5.44 4.81 4.92
N PHE A 79 5.03 4.37 6.11
CA PHE A 79 5.32 3.04 6.63
C PHE A 79 4.14 2.12 6.37
N ARG A 80 4.40 0.81 6.41
CA ARG A 80 3.38 -0.21 6.22
C ARG A 80 2.32 -0.12 7.32
N GLU A 81 1.12 0.27 6.93
CA GLU A 81 -0.08 0.18 7.76
C GLU A 81 -0.82 -1.15 7.50
N THR A 82 -1.84 -1.46 8.32
CA THR A 82 -2.66 -2.67 8.14
C THR A 82 -3.46 -2.62 6.84
N TYR A 83 -3.80 -1.42 6.37
CA TYR A 83 -4.54 -1.20 5.13
C TYR A 83 -3.71 -0.30 4.20
N PRO A 84 -3.72 -0.56 2.89
CA PRO A 84 -2.95 0.24 1.95
C PRO A 84 -3.49 1.67 1.80
N CYS A 85 -4.80 1.83 1.95
CA CYS A 85 -5.57 3.08 1.89
C CYS A 85 -6.52 3.21 3.10
N ASP A 86 -7.30 4.28 3.12
CA ASP A 86 -8.47 4.40 4.00
C ASP A 86 -9.30 3.11 4.02
N LYS A 87 -9.69 2.70 5.23
CA LYS A 87 -10.33 1.41 5.46
C LYS A 87 -11.63 1.27 4.67
N GLU A 88 -12.43 2.32 4.57
CA GLU A 88 -13.69 2.32 3.83
C GLU A 88 -13.47 2.10 2.32
N ILE A 89 -12.39 2.69 1.77
CA ILE A 89 -12.03 2.54 0.36
C ILE A 89 -11.47 1.14 0.12
N PHE A 90 -10.66 0.63 1.04
CA PHE A 90 -10.17 -0.74 0.98
C PHE A 90 -11.32 -1.76 1.00
N ASP A 91 -12.27 -1.61 1.92
CA ASP A 91 -13.44 -2.49 2.03
C ASP A 91 -14.27 -2.44 0.74
N LEU A 92 -14.53 -1.26 0.18
CA LEU A 92 -15.24 -1.10 -1.10
C LEU A 92 -14.51 -1.81 -2.25
N CYS A 93 -13.20 -1.60 -2.37
CA CYS A 93 -12.39 -2.28 -3.38
C CYS A 93 -12.42 -3.80 -3.19
N ALA A 94 -12.36 -4.29 -1.96
CA ALA A 94 -12.43 -5.71 -1.66
C ALA A 94 -13.77 -6.32 -2.08
N PHE A 95 -14.89 -5.62 -1.86
CA PHE A 95 -16.20 -6.06 -2.34
C PHE A 95 -16.26 -6.16 -3.87
N ILE A 96 -15.81 -5.12 -4.59
CA ILE A 96 -15.78 -5.14 -6.06
C ILE A 96 -14.91 -6.28 -6.58
N MET A 97 -13.75 -6.52 -5.95
CA MET A 97 -12.88 -7.63 -6.31
C MET A 97 -13.55 -9.00 -6.08
N GLU A 98 -14.31 -9.16 -5.00
CA GLU A 98 -15.06 -10.40 -4.73
C GLU A 98 -16.18 -10.62 -5.75
N GLU A 99 -16.94 -9.59 -6.07
CA GLU A 99 -18.02 -9.63 -7.06
C GLU A 99 -17.50 -9.98 -8.47
N GLU A 100 -16.42 -9.34 -8.88
CA GLU A 100 -15.78 -9.52 -10.21
C GLU A 100 -14.78 -10.68 -10.23
N ARG A 101 -14.62 -11.40 -9.12
CA ARG A 101 -13.70 -12.54 -8.94
C ARG A 101 -12.24 -12.23 -9.31
N LEU A 102 -11.80 -11.03 -8.96
CA LEU A 102 -10.44 -10.55 -9.18
C LEU A 102 -9.52 -11.04 -8.07
N ALA A 103 -8.30 -11.39 -8.46
CA ALA A 103 -7.25 -11.80 -7.52
C ALA A 103 -6.42 -10.60 -7.05
N PHE A 104 -5.81 -10.74 -5.87
CA PHE A 104 -4.79 -9.78 -5.44
C PHE A 104 -3.58 -9.82 -6.39
N PRO A 105 -3.04 -8.64 -6.76
CA PRO A 105 -1.97 -8.54 -7.75
C PRO A 105 -0.66 -9.06 -7.17
N THR A 106 0.12 -9.76 -7.99
CA THR A 106 1.39 -10.36 -7.58
C THR A 106 2.60 -9.59 -8.05
N ASP A 107 2.43 -8.71 -9.04
CA ASP A 107 3.45 -7.80 -9.54
C ASP A 107 2.90 -6.38 -9.76
N PRO A 108 3.77 -5.38 -9.99
CA PRO A 108 3.36 -3.97 -10.12
C PRO A 108 2.46 -3.66 -11.32
N TYR A 109 2.56 -4.42 -12.41
CA TYR A 109 1.74 -4.22 -13.60
C TYR A 109 0.31 -4.73 -13.36
N GLU A 110 0.19 -5.93 -12.79
CA GLU A 110 -1.11 -6.45 -12.32
C GLU A 110 -1.76 -5.49 -11.31
N GLY A 111 -0.95 -4.88 -10.42
CA GLY A 111 -1.42 -3.90 -9.46
C GLY A 111 -1.96 -2.62 -10.12
N LEU A 112 -1.29 -2.14 -11.16
CA LEU A 112 -1.74 -0.98 -11.92
C LEU A 112 -3.04 -1.27 -12.69
N ASP A 113 -3.13 -2.44 -13.31
CA ASP A 113 -4.33 -2.85 -14.04
C ASP A 113 -5.54 -2.97 -13.11
N LEU A 114 -5.34 -3.59 -11.94
CA LEU A 114 -6.38 -3.68 -10.91
C LEU A 114 -6.79 -2.29 -10.40
N TYR A 115 -5.84 -1.39 -10.15
CA TYR A 115 -6.12 -0.01 -9.76
C TYR A 115 -6.99 0.69 -10.80
N LEU A 116 -6.64 0.60 -12.09
CA LEU A 116 -7.39 1.24 -13.18
C LEU A 116 -8.81 0.68 -13.28
N PHE A 117 -8.94 -0.64 -13.14
CA PHE A 117 -10.24 -1.31 -13.11
C PHE A 117 -11.11 -0.82 -11.96
N LEU A 118 -10.60 -0.85 -10.72
CA LEU A 118 -11.35 -0.45 -9.54
C LEU A 118 -11.74 1.03 -9.60
N ARG A 119 -10.82 1.90 -10.01
CA ARG A 119 -11.07 3.33 -10.17
C ARG A 119 -12.21 3.63 -11.15
N ASN A 120 -12.25 2.91 -12.27
CA ASN A 120 -13.28 3.12 -13.28
C ASN A 120 -14.66 2.61 -12.80
N ASN A 121 -14.71 1.45 -12.12
CA ASN A 121 -15.95 0.93 -11.55
C ASN A 121 -16.53 1.86 -10.49
N ILE A 122 -15.71 2.29 -9.52
CA ILE A 122 -16.15 3.19 -8.45
C ILE A 122 -16.69 4.51 -9.03
N ARG A 123 -16.02 5.07 -10.05
CA ARG A 123 -16.52 6.27 -10.72
C ARG A 123 -17.86 6.05 -11.39
N GLN A 124 -18.02 4.94 -12.09
CA GLN A 124 -19.26 4.61 -12.77
C GLN A 124 -20.42 4.41 -11.78
N ASP A 125 -20.16 3.75 -10.64
CA ASP A 125 -21.17 3.56 -9.59
C ASP A 125 -21.60 4.89 -8.96
N LEU A 126 -20.67 5.80 -8.72
CA LEU A 126 -20.97 7.14 -8.22
C LEU A 126 -21.82 7.95 -9.22
N GLU A 127 -21.49 7.89 -10.51
CA GLU A 127 -22.28 8.53 -11.58
C GLU A 127 -23.71 7.94 -11.66
N ASN A 128 -23.83 6.62 -11.56
CA ASN A 128 -25.13 5.93 -11.56
C ASN A 128 -26.00 6.32 -10.35
N LEU A 129 -25.41 6.41 -9.15
CA LEU A 129 -26.11 6.85 -7.95
C LEU A 129 -26.57 8.31 -8.07
N GLN A 130 -25.74 9.18 -8.62
CA GLN A 130 -26.10 10.57 -8.84
C GLN A 130 -27.27 10.72 -9.82
N TYR A 131 -27.29 9.91 -10.88
CA TYR A 131 -28.41 9.86 -11.82
C TYR A 131 -29.71 9.33 -11.17
N LEU A 132 -29.62 8.26 -10.37
CA LEU A 132 -30.77 7.71 -9.63
C LEU A 132 -31.36 8.72 -8.63
N ILE A 133 -30.51 9.45 -7.90
CA ILE A 133 -30.98 10.50 -6.97
C ILE A 133 -31.71 11.61 -7.73
N LEU A 134 -31.21 12.04 -8.89
CA LEU A 134 -31.86 13.03 -9.73
C LEU A 134 -33.21 12.53 -10.25
N LEU A 135 -33.30 11.27 -10.68
CA LEU A 135 -34.55 10.68 -11.11
C LEU A 135 -35.57 10.56 -9.97
N LEU A 136 -35.14 10.09 -8.80
CA LEU A 136 -36.01 9.96 -7.62
C LEU A 136 -36.51 11.33 -7.14
N THR A 137 -35.65 12.36 -7.13
CA THR A 137 -36.06 13.73 -6.78
C THR A 137 -36.99 14.37 -7.81
N ASP A 138 -36.89 14.01 -9.08
CA ASP A 138 -37.83 14.47 -10.12
C ASP A 138 -39.19 13.74 -10.04
N GLN A 139 -39.19 12.45 -9.69
CA GLN A 139 -40.42 11.68 -9.42
C GLN A 139 -41.19 12.23 -8.22
N GLU A 140 -40.50 12.56 -7.12
CA GLU A 140 -41.14 13.15 -5.94
C GLU A 140 -41.68 14.56 -6.21
N ARG A 141 -40.97 15.37 -7.02
CA ARG A 141 -41.51 16.67 -7.48
C ARG A 141 -42.79 16.50 -8.30
N LYS A 142 -42.84 15.57 -9.23
CA LYS A 142 -44.03 15.32 -10.06
C LYS A 142 -45.22 14.83 -9.23
N LYS A 143 -45.00 13.97 -8.23
CA LYS A 143 -46.05 13.55 -7.30
C LYS A 143 -46.61 14.71 -6.46
N SER A 144 -45.76 15.63 -6.00
CA SER A 144 -46.19 16.78 -5.20
C SER A 144 -47.05 17.77 -6.01
N VAL A 145 -46.75 17.94 -7.30
CA VAL A 145 -47.54 18.80 -8.21
C VAL A 145 -48.91 18.19 -8.51
N THR A 146 -49.00 16.86 -8.71
CA THR A 146 -50.29 16.20 -8.93
C THR A 146 -51.16 16.20 -7.67
N PHE A 147 -50.57 16.04 -6.48
CA PHE A 147 -51.33 16.06 -5.22
C PHE A 147 -51.86 17.45 -4.85
N GLY A 148 -51.19 18.52 -5.29
CA GLY A 148 -51.65 19.90 -5.12
C GLY A 148 -52.81 20.30 -6.05
N LEU A 149 -52.96 19.64 -7.20
CA LEU A 149 -54.05 19.90 -8.16
C LEU A 149 -55.35 19.18 -7.77
N ASP A 150 -55.27 18.10 -6.98
CA ASP A 150 -56.45 17.34 -6.51
C ASP A 150 -57.09 17.93 -5.23
N GLN A 151 -56.50 18.99 -4.63
CA GLN A 151 -57.04 19.68 -3.44
C GLN A 151 -57.78 21.00 -3.74
N GLU A 152 -57.89 21.43 -5.00
CA GLU A 152 -58.59 22.66 -5.41
C GLU A 152 -59.97 22.43 -6.09
N LEU A 153 -60.61 21.26 -5.87
CA LEU A 153 -61.98 20.97 -6.36
C LEU A 153 -62.99 20.80 -5.23
#